data_AF-E4WL77-F1
#
_entry.id   AF-E4WL77-F1
#
_cell.length_a   1.000
_cell.length_b   1.000
_cell.length_c   1.000
_cell.angle_alpha   90.00
_cell.angle_beta   90.00
_cell.angle_gamma   90.00
#
_symmetry.space_group_name_H-M   'P 1'
#
loop_
_entity.id
_entity.type
_entity.pdbx_description
1 polymer ?
#
loop_
_entity_poly.entity_id
_entity_poly.type
_entity_poly.pdbx_seq_one_letter_code
_entity_poly.pdbx_strand_id
1 'polypeptide(L)'
;MKPWPLIAALLLSPVLHAKSLGNIAPTFSIIEIDMLNWINARLTHYQETGEMDAMEARFKEQVKQSVKRPVPVAGITPTTNPTTFTVDPTLTLAADIKDNKGKVLFKKGLKINPFNAKTWPNGQALPHLQLSKQLVFLDGDDKRQLNFAKRYLANERAKAKPLPIKWVLINGAPETVFQFLGERIYFDQLGNITRQLKVKHVPSVAMQDGFAWKIQEFDISNESLTLDK
;
A
#
# COMPACT_ATOMS: atom_id res chain seq x y z
N MET A 1 68.31 -73.17 -15.15
CA MET A 1 67.06 -72.54 -14.67
C MET A 1 66.61 -71.54 -15.72
N LYS A 2 65.40 -71.71 -16.26
CA LYS A 2 64.85 -70.96 -17.41
C LYS A 2 63.51 -70.38 -16.95
N PRO A 3 63.22 -69.11 -17.26
CA PRO A 3 61.89 -68.85 -17.80
C PRO A 3 61.86 -67.75 -18.87
N TRP A 4 61.32 -68.13 -20.03
CA TRP A 4 60.55 -67.28 -20.95
C TRP A 4 59.22 -68.01 -21.10
N PRO A 5 58.04 -67.39 -20.90
CA PRO A 5 57.55 -66.37 -21.84
C PRO A 5 56.67 -65.27 -21.21
N LEU A 6 57.10 -64.02 -21.31
CA LEU A 6 56.32 -62.86 -20.84
C LEU A 6 55.51 -62.17 -21.96
N ILE A 7 55.42 -62.76 -23.15
CA ILE A 7 54.78 -62.13 -24.33
C ILE A 7 53.45 -62.79 -24.75
N ALA A 8 53.10 -63.98 -24.24
CA ALA A 8 51.88 -64.68 -24.65
C ALA A 8 50.58 -64.23 -23.93
N ALA A 9 50.68 -63.41 -22.86
CA ALA A 9 49.52 -63.05 -22.04
C ALA A 9 48.74 -61.81 -22.52
N LEU A 10 49.19 -61.12 -23.58
CA LEU A 10 48.56 -59.89 -24.07
C LEU A 10 47.44 -60.13 -25.11
N LEU A 11 47.11 -61.38 -25.44
CA LEU A 11 46.13 -61.73 -26.49
C LEU A 11 44.81 -62.33 -25.96
N LEU A 12 44.59 -62.35 -24.64
CA LEU A 12 43.32 -62.78 -24.04
C LEU A 12 42.62 -61.61 -23.31
N SER A 13 42.25 -60.56 -24.04
CA SER A 13 41.26 -59.58 -23.57
C SER A 13 39.90 -59.91 -24.19
N PRO A 14 38.87 -60.25 -23.39
CA PRO A 14 37.53 -60.46 -23.91
C PRO A 14 36.99 -59.13 -24.46
N VAL A 15 36.49 -59.15 -25.70
CA VAL A 15 35.88 -57.98 -26.35
C VAL A 15 34.50 -57.76 -25.70
N LEU A 16 34.44 -56.92 -24.67
CA LEU A 16 33.19 -56.46 -24.06
C LEU A 16 32.37 -55.70 -25.11
N HIS A 17 31.39 -56.39 -25.69
CA HIS A 17 30.38 -55.78 -26.56
C HIS A 17 29.34 -55.08 -25.69
N ALA A 18 29.54 -53.78 -25.44
CA ALA A 18 28.49 -52.95 -24.89
C ALA A 18 27.41 -52.75 -25.97
N LYS A 19 26.31 -53.51 -25.89
CA LYS A 19 25.15 -53.32 -26.74
C LYS A 19 24.44 -52.04 -26.29
N SER A 20 24.49 -50.99 -27.12
CA SER A 20 23.71 -49.76 -26.89
C SER A 20 22.23 -50.11 -26.97
N LEU A 21 21.59 -50.28 -25.80
CA LEU A 21 20.13 -50.36 -25.70
C LEU A 21 19.62 -48.94 -25.92
N GLY A 22 19.36 -48.59 -27.18
CA GLY A 22 18.89 -47.26 -27.58
C GLY A 22 17.71 -46.76 -26.73
N ASN A 23 17.49 -45.45 -26.75
CA ASN A 23 16.49 -44.76 -25.93
C ASN A 23 15.13 -45.50 -25.91
N ILE A 24 14.71 -45.96 -24.74
CA ILE A 24 13.54 -46.84 -24.55
C ILE A 24 12.21 -46.07 -24.65
N ALA A 25 12.23 -44.76 -24.92
CA ALA A 25 11.03 -43.96 -25.15
C ALA A 25 11.32 -42.75 -26.06
N PRO A 26 10.33 -42.25 -26.83
CA PRO A 26 10.47 -40.99 -27.55
C PRO A 26 10.67 -39.83 -26.56
N THR A 27 11.79 -39.14 -26.68
CA THR A 27 12.04 -37.88 -25.98
C THR A 27 11.45 -36.74 -26.79
N PHE A 28 10.35 -36.15 -26.31
CA PHE A 28 9.81 -34.93 -26.90
C PHE A 28 10.64 -33.73 -26.44
N SER A 29 11.10 -32.91 -27.39
CA SER A 29 11.70 -31.62 -27.07
C SER A 29 10.66 -30.75 -26.36
N ILE A 30 10.99 -30.20 -25.20
CA ILE A 30 10.12 -29.19 -24.55
C ILE A 30 10.23 -27.92 -25.38
N ILE A 31 9.26 -27.69 -26.27
CA ILE A 31 9.15 -26.44 -27.03
C ILE A 31 8.28 -25.52 -26.18
N GLU A 32 8.90 -24.62 -25.41
CA GLU A 32 8.14 -23.59 -24.70
C GLU A 32 7.46 -22.70 -25.73
N ILE A 33 6.13 -22.60 -25.66
CA ILE A 33 5.38 -21.65 -26.46
C ILE A 33 5.86 -20.26 -26.05
N ASP A 34 6.31 -19.46 -27.02
CA ASP A 34 6.66 -18.07 -26.79
C ASP A 34 5.46 -17.36 -26.14
N MET A 35 5.68 -16.87 -24.91
CA MET A 35 4.62 -16.25 -24.12
C MET A 35 4.00 -15.04 -24.81
N LEU A 36 4.77 -14.28 -25.61
CA LEU A 36 4.22 -13.15 -26.36
C LEU A 36 3.30 -13.62 -27.48
N ASN A 37 3.66 -14.70 -28.19
CA ASN A 37 2.79 -15.29 -29.22
C ASN A 37 1.50 -15.86 -28.62
N TRP A 38 1.59 -16.49 -27.44
CA TRP A 38 0.42 -16.98 -26.72
C TRP A 38 -0.50 -15.85 -26.24
N ILE A 39 0.08 -14.79 -25.66
CA ILE A 39 -0.67 -13.58 -25.25
C ILE A 39 -1.37 -12.96 -26.47
N ASN A 40 -0.65 -12.81 -27.59
CA ASN A 40 -1.17 -12.18 -28.79
C ASN A 40 -2.34 -12.96 -29.40
N ALA A 41 -2.20 -14.29 -29.57
CA ALA A 41 -3.26 -15.15 -30.07
C ALA A 41 -4.53 -15.06 -29.21
N ARG A 42 -4.37 -14.95 -27.90
CA ARG A 42 -5.49 -14.81 -26.95
C ARG A 42 -6.16 -13.43 -27.03
N LEU A 43 -5.38 -12.36 -27.18
CA LEU A 43 -5.91 -11.01 -27.36
C LEU A 43 -6.69 -10.90 -28.69
N THR A 44 -6.16 -11.45 -29.78
CA THR A 44 -6.84 -11.48 -31.09
C THR A 44 -8.14 -12.26 -31.01
N HIS A 45 -8.13 -13.43 -30.37
CA HIS A 45 -9.35 -14.22 -30.16
C HIS A 45 -10.41 -13.42 -29.41
N TYR A 46 -10.05 -12.72 -28.32
CA TYR A 46 -10.98 -11.89 -27.56
C TYR A 46 -11.51 -10.68 -28.34
N GLN A 47 -10.72 -10.17 -29.28
CA GLN A 47 -11.15 -9.10 -30.17
C GLN A 47 -12.14 -9.61 -31.23
N GLU A 48 -11.88 -10.77 -31.83
CA GLU A 48 -12.74 -11.41 -32.83
C GLU A 48 -14.09 -11.87 -32.25
N THR A 49 -14.12 -12.32 -30.99
CA THR A 49 -15.35 -12.78 -30.32
C THR A 49 -16.16 -11.64 -29.68
N GLY A 50 -15.65 -10.41 -29.66
CA GLY A 50 -16.26 -9.28 -28.94
C GLY A 50 -16.14 -9.38 -27.40
N GLU A 51 -15.44 -10.38 -26.88
CA GLU A 51 -15.19 -10.55 -25.45
C GLU A 51 -14.34 -9.40 -24.87
N MET A 52 -13.51 -8.77 -25.70
CA MET A 52 -12.70 -7.60 -25.33
C MET A 52 -13.58 -6.41 -24.89
N ASP A 53 -14.62 -6.10 -25.66
CA ASP A 53 -15.54 -5.01 -25.36
C ASP A 53 -16.34 -5.29 -24.08
N ALA A 54 -16.77 -6.55 -23.89
CA ALA A 54 -17.43 -6.98 -22.67
C ALA A 54 -16.49 -6.89 -21.45
N MET A 55 -15.21 -7.24 -21.61
CA MET A 55 -14.20 -7.12 -20.56
C MET A 55 -13.92 -5.66 -20.21
N GLU A 56 -13.79 -4.79 -21.20
CA GLU A 56 -13.60 -3.36 -20.99
C GLU A 56 -14.82 -2.74 -20.27
N ALA A 57 -16.04 -3.07 -20.70
CA ALA A 57 -17.25 -2.60 -20.06
C ALA A 57 -17.34 -3.03 -18.58
N ARG A 58 -17.03 -4.30 -18.29
CA ARG A 58 -16.96 -4.83 -16.92
C ARG A 58 -15.89 -4.12 -16.10
N PHE A 59 -14.70 -3.93 -16.66
CA PHE A 59 -13.62 -3.23 -15.98
C PHE A 59 -13.99 -1.77 -15.68
N LYS A 60 -14.57 -1.05 -16.65
CA LYS A 60 -15.08 0.32 -16.47
C LYS A 60 -16.11 0.37 -15.35
N GLU A 61 -17.06 -0.55 -15.32
CA GLU A 61 -18.08 -0.60 -14.27
C GLU A 61 -17.46 -0.91 -12.90
N GLN A 62 -16.55 -1.88 -12.82
CA GLN A 62 -15.84 -2.22 -11.59
C GLN A 62 -15.04 -1.03 -11.04
N VAL A 63 -14.32 -0.30 -11.89
CA VAL A 63 -13.57 0.90 -11.49
C VAL A 63 -14.52 1.98 -10.99
N LYS A 64 -15.65 2.24 -11.69
CA LYS A 64 -16.67 3.18 -11.22
C LYS A 64 -17.21 2.81 -9.84
N GLN A 65 -17.53 1.54 -9.63
CA GLN A 65 -18.03 1.05 -8.35
C GLN A 65 -16.96 1.17 -7.26
N SER A 66 -15.71 0.82 -7.55
CA SER A 66 -14.60 0.94 -6.59
C SER A 66 -14.29 2.38 -6.20
N VAL A 67 -14.50 3.35 -7.11
CA VAL A 67 -14.34 4.79 -6.79
C VAL A 67 -15.51 5.28 -5.95
N LYS A 68 -16.74 4.88 -6.28
CA LYS A 68 -17.95 5.24 -5.51
C LYS A 68 -17.97 4.62 -4.11
N ARG A 69 -17.51 3.39 -3.99
CA ARG A 69 -17.46 2.58 -2.78
C ARG A 69 -16.07 1.94 -2.63
N PRO A 70 -15.09 2.69 -2.12
CA PRO A 70 -13.77 2.15 -1.84
C PRO A 70 -13.84 1.05 -0.77
N VAL A 71 -12.86 0.15 -0.79
CA VAL A 71 -12.76 -0.93 0.19
C VAL A 71 -12.51 -0.35 1.59
N PRO A 72 -13.31 -0.72 2.61
CA PRO A 72 -13.12 -0.23 3.97
C PRO A 72 -11.77 -0.62 4.56
N VAL A 73 -11.21 0.25 5.40
CA VAL A 73 -10.00 -0.04 6.16
C VAL A 73 -10.35 -0.97 7.33
N ALA A 74 -9.79 -2.18 7.31
CA ALA A 74 -10.03 -3.18 8.34
C ALA A 74 -9.40 -2.80 9.69
N GLY A 75 -10.03 -3.25 10.79
CA GLY A 75 -9.49 -3.15 12.15
C GLY A 75 -9.65 -1.79 12.83
N ILE A 76 -10.41 -0.87 12.23
CA ILE A 76 -10.80 0.41 12.83
C ILE A 76 -12.24 0.28 13.36
N THR A 77 -12.49 0.71 14.60
CA THR A 77 -13.83 0.63 15.20
C THR A 77 -14.35 2.01 15.61
N PRO A 78 -15.65 2.16 15.90
CA PRO A 78 -16.17 3.42 16.43
C PRO A 78 -15.57 3.77 17.80
N THR A 79 -15.31 5.05 18.05
CA THR A 79 -14.84 5.56 19.34
C THR A 79 -15.99 5.63 20.34
N THR A 80 -15.90 4.84 21.42
CA THR A 80 -16.81 4.94 22.58
C THR A 80 -16.09 5.44 23.83
N ASN A 81 -14.79 5.17 23.94
CA ASN A 81 -13.96 5.52 25.09
C ASN A 81 -12.77 6.34 24.59
N PRO A 82 -12.91 7.67 24.46
CA PRO A 82 -11.95 8.49 23.74
C PRO A 82 -10.62 8.58 24.48
N THR A 83 -9.53 8.39 23.76
CA THR A 83 -8.18 8.60 24.27
C THR A 83 -7.45 9.70 23.49
N THR A 84 -6.39 10.24 24.07
CA THR A 84 -5.47 11.15 23.39
C THR A 84 -4.06 10.61 23.54
N PHE A 85 -3.34 10.51 22.43
CA PHE A 85 -1.99 9.96 22.41
C PHE A 85 -1.13 10.67 21.35
N THR A 86 0.18 10.48 21.45
CA THR A 86 1.14 11.06 20.51
C THR A 86 1.84 9.99 19.67
N VAL A 87 2.23 10.37 18.45
CA VAL A 87 2.98 9.51 17.53
C VAL A 87 4.19 10.28 17.01
N ASP A 88 5.37 9.68 17.18
CA ASP A 88 6.62 10.21 16.65
C ASP A 88 6.74 9.89 15.14
N PRO A 89 6.78 10.90 14.26
CA PRO A 89 6.93 10.71 12.81
C PRO A 89 8.40 10.53 12.38
N THR A 90 9.34 10.35 13.30
CA THR A 90 10.76 10.19 12.97
C THR A 90 11.00 8.92 12.15
N LEU A 91 11.41 9.12 10.90
CA LEU A 91 11.88 8.07 10.00
C LEU A 91 13.35 7.78 10.28
N THR A 92 13.71 6.50 10.37
CA THR A 92 15.12 6.06 10.39
C THR A 92 15.43 5.32 9.10
N LEU A 93 16.47 5.76 8.38
CA LEU A 93 16.87 5.10 7.14
C LEU A 93 17.38 3.68 7.42
N ALA A 94 16.74 2.68 6.81
CA ALA A 94 17.11 1.27 6.97
C ALA A 94 18.38 0.86 6.21
N ALA A 95 18.73 1.61 5.15
CA ALA A 95 19.89 1.37 4.31
C ALA A 95 20.52 2.69 3.83
N ASP A 96 21.76 2.61 3.36
CA ASP A 96 22.43 3.72 2.68
C ASP A 96 21.66 4.09 1.41
N ILE A 97 21.37 5.38 1.21
CA ILE A 97 20.86 5.92 -0.04
C ILE A 97 22.07 6.29 -0.90
N LYS A 98 22.16 5.73 -2.10
CA LYS A 98 23.27 5.93 -3.03
C LYS A 98 22.79 6.59 -4.32
N ASP A 99 23.65 7.36 -4.96
CA ASP A 99 23.40 7.84 -6.32
C ASP A 99 23.63 6.74 -7.37
N ASN A 100 23.42 7.07 -8.65
CA ASN A 100 23.64 6.16 -9.77
C ASN A 100 25.10 5.73 -9.98
N LYS A 101 26.06 6.40 -9.32
CA LYS A 101 27.50 6.08 -9.34
C LYS A 101 27.93 5.30 -8.09
N GLY A 102 26.99 4.96 -7.20
CA GLY A 102 27.26 4.22 -5.97
C GLY A 102 27.80 5.09 -4.81
N LYS A 103 27.88 6.42 -4.97
CA LYS A 103 28.26 7.33 -3.89
C LYS A 103 27.13 7.41 -2.88
N VAL A 104 27.45 7.25 -1.60
CA VAL A 104 26.46 7.35 -0.51
C VAL A 104 26.06 8.82 -0.33
N LEU A 105 24.78 9.11 -0.58
CA LEU A 105 24.14 10.41 -0.34
C LEU A 105 23.72 10.54 1.13
N PHE A 106 23.09 9.51 1.68
CA PHE A 106 22.65 9.47 3.07
C PHE A 106 22.95 8.12 3.69
N LYS A 107 23.46 8.12 4.92
CA LYS A 107 23.86 6.91 5.63
C LYS A 107 22.65 6.23 6.30
N LYS A 108 22.69 4.90 6.35
CA LYS A 108 21.83 4.10 7.22
C LYS A 108 21.85 4.66 8.64
N GLY A 109 20.70 4.68 9.30
CA GLY A 109 20.56 5.20 10.65
C GLY A 109 20.31 6.70 10.72
N LEU A 110 20.36 7.43 9.61
CA LEU A 110 19.93 8.83 9.56
C LEU A 110 18.46 8.93 10.04
N LYS A 111 18.22 9.79 11.01
CA LYS A 111 16.90 10.08 11.58
C LYS A 111 16.37 11.39 11.03
N ILE A 112 15.17 11.36 10.46
CA ILE A 112 14.52 12.52 9.86
C ILE A 112 13.13 12.64 10.46
N ASN A 113 12.86 13.78 11.10
CA ASN A 113 11.54 14.12 11.61
C ASN A 113 10.97 15.28 10.76
N PRO A 114 9.80 15.10 10.12
CA PRO A 114 9.22 16.11 9.24
C PRO A 114 8.86 17.42 9.94
N PHE A 115 8.62 17.40 11.25
CA PHE A 115 8.30 18.58 12.06
C PHE A 115 9.53 19.26 12.65
N ASN A 116 10.72 18.64 12.57
CA ASN A 116 11.97 19.19 13.06
C ASN A 116 12.97 19.40 11.93
N ALA A 117 12.97 20.61 11.35
CA ALA A 117 13.87 20.99 10.26
C ALA A 117 15.37 20.75 10.56
N LYS A 118 15.78 20.75 11.84
CA LYS A 118 17.19 20.47 12.23
C LYS A 118 17.60 19.02 11.95
N THR A 119 16.65 18.11 11.79
CA THR A 119 16.91 16.69 11.49
C THR A 119 17.00 16.40 9.99
N TRP A 120 16.74 17.40 9.14
CA TRP A 120 16.79 17.22 7.69
C TRP A 120 18.24 17.27 7.19
N PRO A 121 18.61 16.40 6.24
CA PRO A 121 19.98 16.32 5.77
C PRO A 121 20.40 17.51 4.90
N ASN A 122 21.73 17.70 4.77
CA ASN A 122 22.42 18.68 3.93
C ASN A 122 22.49 20.14 4.41
N GLY A 123 22.16 20.45 5.67
CA GLY A 123 22.47 21.75 6.27
C GLY A 123 21.75 22.96 5.65
N GLN A 124 20.94 22.77 4.61
CA GLN A 124 19.92 23.72 4.22
C GLN A 124 18.85 23.66 5.31
N ALA A 125 18.85 24.67 6.18
CA ALA A 125 17.73 24.89 7.08
C ALA A 125 16.49 25.13 6.20
N LEU A 126 15.76 24.06 5.91
CA LEU A 126 14.42 24.17 5.36
C LEU A 126 13.62 25.04 6.33
N PRO A 127 12.76 25.93 5.83
CA PRO A 127 11.91 26.74 6.70
C PRO A 127 11.16 25.83 7.68
N HIS A 128 10.90 26.31 8.89
CA HIS A 128 10.14 25.55 9.87
C HIS A 128 8.81 25.09 9.25
N LEU A 129 8.70 23.78 8.99
CA LEU A 129 7.52 23.15 8.44
C LEU A 129 6.54 22.93 9.60
N GLN A 130 5.58 23.85 9.73
CA GLN A 130 4.41 23.63 10.57
C GLN A 130 3.25 23.16 9.70
N LEU A 131 2.61 22.08 10.12
CA LEU A 131 1.40 21.57 9.52
C LEU A 131 0.26 22.55 9.82
N SER A 132 -0.14 23.29 8.80
CA SER A 132 -1.21 24.29 8.88
C SER A 132 -2.62 23.69 8.71
N LYS A 133 -2.78 22.39 8.96
CA LYS A 133 -4.02 21.63 8.70
C LYS A 133 -4.19 20.53 9.73
N GLN A 134 -5.43 20.07 9.88
CA GLN A 134 -5.74 18.89 10.68
C GLN A 134 -6.34 17.79 9.82
N LEU A 135 -6.02 16.54 10.14
CA LEU A 135 -6.62 15.37 9.50
C LEU A 135 -7.72 14.85 10.42
N VAL A 136 -8.91 14.61 9.88
CA VAL A 136 -10.03 14.06 10.63
C VAL A 136 -10.47 12.76 9.99
N PHE A 137 -10.35 11.67 10.74
CA PHE A 137 -10.69 10.31 10.31
C PHE A 137 -12.11 9.97 10.76
N LEU A 138 -12.92 9.43 9.85
CA LEU A 138 -14.30 9.02 10.15
C LEU A 138 -14.77 7.84 9.28
N ASP A 139 -15.77 7.12 9.78
CA ASP A 139 -16.60 6.21 8.99
C ASP A 139 -17.74 7.01 8.33
N GLY A 140 -17.75 7.02 7.00
CA GLY A 140 -18.75 7.73 6.19
C GLY A 140 -20.13 7.08 6.13
N ASP A 141 -20.28 5.83 6.57
CA ASP A 141 -21.58 5.16 6.68
C ASP A 141 -22.20 5.30 8.09
N ASP A 142 -21.41 5.67 9.11
CA ASP A 142 -21.92 5.94 10.47
C ASP A 142 -22.44 7.39 10.60
N LYS A 143 -23.77 7.52 10.62
CA LYS A 143 -24.47 8.81 10.73
C LYS A 143 -24.07 9.62 11.96
N ARG A 144 -23.73 8.96 13.06
CA ARG A 144 -23.25 9.64 14.29
C ARG A 144 -21.94 10.37 14.04
N GLN A 145 -21.03 9.75 13.28
CA GLN A 145 -19.76 10.36 12.91
C GLN A 145 -19.93 11.50 11.91
N LEU A 146 -20.92 11.39 11.01
CA LEU A 146 -21.27 12.48 10.10
C LEU A 146 -21.82 13.69 10.86
N ASN A 147 -22.70 13.49 11.84
CA ASN A 147 -23.19 14.56 12.71
C ASN A 147 -22.05 15.20 13.50
N PHE A 148 -21.18 14.37 14.11
CA PHE A 148 -19.95 14.83 14.73
C PHE A 148 -19.12 15.70 13.76
N ALA A 149 -18.91 15.24 12.53
CA ALA A 149 -18.12 15.96 11.52
C ALA A 149 -18.73 17.33 11.18
N LYS A 150 -20.06 17.40 11.00
CA LYS A 150 -20.77 18.67 10.72
C LYS A 150 -20.62 19.66 11.88
N ARG A 151 -20.81 19.20 13.11
CA ARG A 151 -20.63 19.99 14.34
C ARG A 151 -19.18 20.45 14.50
N TYR A 152 -18.23 19.54 14.30
CA TYR A 152 -16.80 19.83 14.38
C TYR A 152 -16.38 20.88 13.35
N LEU A 153 -16.87 20.79 12.11
CA LEU A 153 -16.64 21.77 11.05
C LEU A 153 -17.15 23.17 11.44
N ALA A 154 -18.38 23.25 11.94
CA ALA A 154 -18.98 24.51 12.37
C ALA A 154 -18.17 25.15 13.52
N ASN A 155 -17.80 24.35 14.51
CA ASN A 155 -16.97 24.80 15.63
C ASN A 155 -15.59 25.27 15.17
N GLU A 156 -14.95 24.58 14.22
CA GLU A 156 -13.65 24.97 13.69
C GLU A 156 -13.71 26.30 12.94
N ARG A 157 -14.73 26.48 12.09
CA ARG A 157 -14.95 27.72 11.34
C ARG A 157 -15.26 28.92 12.24
N ALA A 158 -15.83 28.70 13.41
CA ALA A 158 -16.12 29.74 14.39
C ALA A 158 -14.88 30.22 15.18
N LYS A 159 -13.74 29.51 15.10
CA LYS A 159 -12.51 29.92 15.79
C LYS A 159 -11.92 31.20 15.19
N ALA A 160 -11.26 32.00 16.04
CA ALA A 160 -10.55 33.21 15.59
C ALA A 160 -9.45 32.92 14.53
N LYS A 161 -8.87 31.72 14.57
CA LYS A 161 -7.88 31.22 13.60
C LYS A 161 -8.23 29.78 13.21
N PRO A 162 -9.11 29.58 12.21
CA PRO A 162 -9.54 28.24 11.81
C PRO A 162 -8.40 27.49 11.10
N LEU A 163 -8.25 26.20 11.39
CA LEU A 163 -7.35 25.33 10.64
C LEU A 163 -8.13 24.55 9.57
N PRO A 164 -7.69 24.56 8.30
CA PRO A 164 -8.29 23.73 7.26
C PRO A 164 -8.32 22.25 7.66
N ILE A 165 -9.48 21.63 7.46
CA ILE A 165 -9.70 20.21 7.74
C ILE A 165 -9.46 19.39 6.48
N LYS A 166 -8.78 18.25 6.63
CA LYS A 166 -8.73 17.17 5.65
C LYS A 166 -9.54 16.00 6.18
N TRP A 167 -10.73 15.82 5.63
CA TRP A 167 -11.60 14.70 5.95
C TRP A 167 -11.11 13.44 5.26
N VAL A 168 -10.79 12.42 6.04
CA VAL A 168 -10.25 11.14 5.57
C VAL A 168 -11.20 10.03 5.99
N LEU A 169 -11.83 9.40 5.02
CA LEU A 169 -12.72 8.27 5.27
C LEU A 169 -11.93 6.97 5.44
N ILE A 170 -12.39 6.15 6.38
CA ILE A 170 -11.97 4.74 6.51
C ILE A 170 -13.01 3.77 5.95
N ASN A 171 -14.24 4.23 5.75
CA ASN A 171 -15.36 3.49 5.20
C ASN A 171 -16.40 4.48 4.64
N GLY A 172 -17.35 4.00 3.83
CA GLY A 172 -18.44 4.79 3.26
C GLY A 172 -18.14 5.41 1.89
N ALA A 173 -19.18 6.01 1.29
CA ALA A 173 -19.10 6.64 -0.03
C ALA A 173 -18.57 8.08 0.06
N PRO A 174 -17.41 8.40 -0.53
CA PRO A 174 -16.87 9.76 -0.53
C PRO A 174 -17.83 10.79 -1.13
N GLU A 175 -18.58 10.43 -2.18
CA GLU A 175 -19.54 11.32 -2.83
C GLU A 175 -20.69 11.71 -1.90
N THR A 176 -21.25 10.75 -1.16
CA THR A 176 -22.32 11.01 -0.19
C THR A 176 -21.84 11.92 0.93
N VAL A 177 -20.64 11.67 1.47
CA VAL A 177 -20.07 12.53 2.52
C VAL A 177 -19.72 13.92 1.99
N PHE A 178 -19.22 14.03 0.76
CA PHE A 178 -18.97 15.30 0.08
C PHE A 178 -20.25 16.13 -0.04
N GLN A 179 -21.35 15.52 -0.49
CA GLN A 179 -22.65 16.18 -0.60
C GLN A 179 -23.19 16.63 0.76
N PHE A 180 -22.99 15.82 1.80
CA PHE A 180 -23.47 16.13 3.16
C PHE A 180 -22.67 17.24 3.84
N LEU A 181 -21.33 17.18 3.80
CA LEU A 181 -20.46 18.17 4.48
C LEU A 181 -20.17 19.41 3.62
N GLY A 182 -20.31 19.33 2.30
CA GLY A 182 -19.86 20.37 1.38
C GLY A 182 -18.35 20.58 1.39
N GLU A 183 -17.58 19.55 1.76
CA GLU A 183 -16.14 19.61 1.99
C GLU A 183 -15.40 18.57 1.14
N ARG A 184 -14.14 18.85 0.77
CA ARG A 184 -13.33 17.89 0.02
C ARG A 184 -13.02 16.67 0.87
N ILE A 185 -13.39 15.49 0.35
CA ILE A 185 -13.22 14.20 1.02
C ILE A 185 -12.05 13.43 0.42
N TYR A 186 -11.29 12.77 1.28
CA TYR A 186 -10.23 11.82 0.96
C TYR A 186 -10.59 10.45 1.53
N PHE A 187 -9.94 9.40 1.04
CA PHE A 187 -10.11 8.04 1.57
C PHE A 187 -8.74 7.46 1.89
N ASP A 188 -8.56 6.86 3.07
CA ASP A 188 -7.31 6.20 3.45
C ASP A 188 -7.22 4.83 2.78
N GLN A 189 -7.00 4.82 1.46
CA GLN A 189 -6.91 3.58 0.70
C GLN A 189 -5.81 2.68 1.29
N LEU A 190 -6.18 1.43 1.57
CA LEU A 190 -5.34 0.42 2.22
C LEU A 190 -4.96 0.74 3.68
N GLY A 191 -5.45 1.82 4.29
CA GLY A 191 -5.20 2.14 5.70
C GLY A 191 -3.78 2.59 6.01
N ASN A 192 -3.07 3.20 5.06
CA ASN A 192 -1.66 3.56 5.24
C ASN A 192 -1.47 4.70 6.23
N ILE A 193 -2.32 5.73 6.16
CA ILE A 193 -2.22 6.90 7.03
C ILE A 193 -2.64 6.54 8.45
N THR A 194 -3.79 5.86 8.61
CA THR A 194 -4.29 5.38 9.91
C THR A 194 -3.29 4.47 10.59
N ARG A 195 -2.64 3.55 9.86
CA ARG A 195 -1.60 2.66 10.41
C ARG A 195 -0.36 3.43 10.86
N GLN A 196 0.12 4.40 10.08
CA GLN A 196 1.26 5.24 10.49
C GLN A 196 0.95 6.09 11.72
N LEU A 197 -0.28 6.64 11.78
CA LEU A 197 -0.76 7.44 12.91
C LEU A 197 -1.31 6.60 14.07
N LYS A 198 -1.23 5.26 13.97
CA LYS A 198 -1.73 4.31 14.99
C LYS A 198 -3.20 4.55 15.39
N VAL A 199 -4.01 5.07 14.46
CA VAL A 199 -5.45 5.26 14.66
C VAL A 199 -6.10 3.87 14.75
N LYS A 200 -6.86 3.65 15.83
CA LYS A 200 -7.63 2.41 16.06
C LYS A 200 -9.13 2.68 16.12
N HIS A 201 -9.51 3.89 16.54
CA HIS A 201 -10.89 4.29 16.68
C HIS A 201 -11.20 5.54 15.85
N VAL A 202 -12.43 5.65 15.36
CA VAL A 202 -12.94 6.84 14.67
C VAL A 202 -14.30 7.27 15.24
N PRO A 203 -14.59 8.57 15.34
CA PRO A 203 -13.83 9.67 14.77
C PRO A 203 -12.59 10.04 15.58
N SER A 204 -11.54 10.45 14.86
CA SER A 204 -10.25 10.84 15.40
C SER A 204 -9.67 12.04 14.66
N VAL A 205 -9.04 12.95 15.39
CA VAL A 205 -8.37 14.14 14.85
C VAL A 205 -6.88 14.02 15.06
N ALA A 206 -6.10 14.12 13.99
CA ALA A 206 -4.65 14.20 14.05
C ALA A 206 -4.16 15.60 13.68
N MET A 207 -3.34 16.17 14.57
CA MET A 207 -2.72 17.49 14.40
C MET A 207 -1.26 17.45 14.86
N GLN A 208 -0.45 18.40 14.39
CA GLN A 208 0.91 18.54 14.89
C GLN A 208 0.90 19.09 16.32
N ASP A 209 1.72 18.50 17.19
CA ASP A 209 2.02 19.00 18.53
C ASP A 209 3.54 18.94 18.76
N GLY A 210 4.19 20.11 18.70
CA GLY A 210 5.64 20.22 18.66
C GLY A 210 6.25 19.43 17.50
N PHE A 211 7.03 18.39 17.80
CA PHE A 211 7.67 17.50 16.83
C PHE A 211 6.98 16.14 16.67
N ALA A 212 5.78 15.99 17.22
CA ALA A 212 4.98 14.77 17.14
C ALA A 212 3.60 15.05 16.52
N TRP A 213 2.90 13.98 16.15
CA TRP A 213 1.46 14.03 15.96
C TRP A 213 0.78 13.87 17.31
N LYS A 214 -0.28 14.65 17.56
CA LYS A 214 -1.28 14.40 18.59
C LYS A 214 -2.54 13.88 17.93
N ILE A 215 -3.00 12.72 18.38
CA ILE A 215 -4.23 12.08 17.95
C ILE A 215 -5.21 12.18 19.11
N GLN A 216 -6.38 12.74 18.84
CA GLN A 216 -7.48 12.84 19.79
C GLN A 216 -8.70 12.10 19.22
N GLU A 217 -9.16 11.09 19.94
CA GLU A 217 -10.39 10.36 19.63
C GLU A 217 -11.59 11.11 20.22
N PHE A 218 -12.75 11.00 19.58
CA PHE A 218 -13.98 11.66 20.03
C PHE A 218 -15.11 10.66 20.20
N ASP A 219 -15.75 10.67 21.37
CA ASP A 219 -16.90 9.83 21.65
C ASP A 219 -18.11 10.23 20.80
N ILE A 220 -18.78 9.24 20.24
CA ILE A 220 -20.01 9.39 19.44
C ILE A 220 -21.21 8.67 20.06
N SER A 221 -21.08 8.13 21.28
CA SER A 221 -22.14 7.36 21.94
C SER A 221 -23.42 8.17 22.15
N ASN A 222 -23.30 9.49 22.30
CA ASN A 222 -24.41 10.41 22.49
C ASN A 222 -24.83 11.16 21.20
N GLU A 223 -24.23 10.85 20.06
CA GLU A 223 -24.57 11.48 18.78
C GLU A 223 -25.86 10.88 18.17
N SER A 224 -26.59 11.69 17.43
CA SER A 224 -27.86 11.26 16.81
C SER A 224 -27.65 10.21 15.72
N LEU A 225 -28.57 9.24 15.63
CA LEU A 225 -28.65 8.24 14.56
C LEU A 225 -29.30 8.77 13.27
N THR A 226 -29.86 9.98 13.30
CA THR A 226 -30.41 10.67 12.12
C THR A 226 -29.48 11.79 11.71
N LEU A 227 -29.30 11.99 10.40
CA LEU A 227 -28.47 13.09 9.91
C LEU A 227 -29.14 14.43 10.17
N ASP A 228 -28.38 15.35 10.75
CA ASP A 228 -28.84 16.72 10.96
C ASP A 228 -28.96 17.44 9.62
N LYS A 229 -30.10 18.11 9.41
CA LYS A 229 -30.36 18.92 8.21
C LYS A 229 -29.39 20.10 8.11
#